data_AF-A0A3M0HMW9-F1
#
_entry.id   AF-A0A3M0HMW9-F1
#
_cell.length_a   1.000
_cell.length_b   1.000
_cell.length_c   1.000
_cell.angle_alpha   90.00
_cell.angle_beta   90.00
_cell.angle_gamma   90.00
#
_symmetry.space_group_name_H-M   'P 1'
#
loop_
_entity.id
_entity.type
_entity.pdbx_description
1 polymer ?
#
loop_
_entity_poly.entity_id
_entity_poly.type
_entity_poly.pdbx_seq_one_letter_code
_entity_poly.pdbx_strand_id
1 'polypeptide(L)'
;MSTLQPYGHHLTPSPSTAGGRLARQTARDLAAINHSTQISTARVAAAGEVQQARVDAVARTGAYAMQQVALLAQMQQQLALAAPAASGDLDFIKSMTTIGIGQVVADTSRAVNR
;
A
#
# COMPACT_ATOMS: atom_id res chain seq x y z
N MET A 1 36.14 83.12 11.02
CA MET A 1 35.01 82.17 10.95
C MET A 1 34.93 81.65 9.53
N SER A 2 35.28 80.37 9.33
CA SER A 2 35.30 79.54 8.10
C SER A 2 36.43 78.52 8.32
N THR A 3 36.36 77.20 8.13
CA THR A 3 35.34 76.25 7.64
C THR A 3 35.80 74.89 8.20
N LEU A 4 35.07 74.30 9.14
CA LEU A 4 35.29 72.91 9.55
C LEU A 4 34.52 72.03 8.57
N GLN A 5 35.26 71.32 7.72
CA GLN A 5 34.75 70.34 6.78
C GLN A 5 34.58 69.01 7.53
N PRO A 6 33.36 68.45 7.69
CA PRO A 6 33.22 67.12 8.26
C PRO A 6 33.34 66.08 7.14
N TYR A 7 34.37 65.23 7.23
CA TYR A 7 34.47 63.99 6.47
C TYR A 7 33.37 63.02 6.91
N GLY A 8 32.24 63.04 6.21
CA GLY A 8 31.16 62.07 6.34
C GLY A 8 31.28 60.95 5.31
N HIS A 9 32.25 60.06 5.48
CA HIS A 9 32.39 58.86 4.65
C HIS A 9 31.33 57.82 5.09
N HIS A 10 30.11 57.95 4.58
CA HIS A 10 29.04 56.98 4.75
C HIS A 10 29.31 55.79 3.81
N LEU A 11 30.06 54.80 4.30
CA LEU A 11 30.13 53.49 3.66
C LEU A 11 28.82 52.77 3.96
N THR A 12 27.80 53.00 3.13
CA THR A 12 26.65 52.11 3.12
C THR A 12 27.11 50.76 2.54
N PRO A 13 26.98 49.64 3.26
CA PRO A 13 27.37 48.35 2.73
C PRO A 13 26.44 48.00 1.57
N SER A 14 27.01 47.94 0.37
CA SER A 14 26.32 47.50 -0.84
C SER A 14 25.83 46.06 -0.63
N PRO A 15 24.53 45.76 -0.84
CA PRO A 15 24.02 44.40 -0.68
C PRO A 15 24.67 43.50 -1.73
N SER A 16 25.45 42.54 -1.27
CA SER A 16 26.13 41.56 -2.11
C SER A 16 25.09 40.69 -2.84
N THR A 17 24.81 41.05 -4.09
CA THR A 17 23.91 40.33 -5.02
C THR A 17 24.29 38.87 -5.27
N ALA A 18 25.48 38.44 -4.86
CA ALA A 18 25.96 37.06 -4.93
C ALA A 18 25.25 36.13 -3.92
N GLY A 19 25.08 36.53 -2.66
CA GLY A 19 24.47 35.69 -1.62
C GLY A 19 22.98 35.43 -1.86
N GLY A 20 22.26 36.43 -2.36
CA GLY A 20 20.84 36.30 -2.70
C GLY A 20 20.55 35.44 -3.93
N ARG A 21 21.53 35.23 -4.83
CA ARG A 21 21.37 34.31 -5.97
C ARG A 21 21.52 32.85 -5.54
N LEU A 22 22.53 32.57 -4.72
CA LEU A 22 22.74 31.22 -4.16
C LEU A 22 21.56 30.82 -3.27
N ALA A 23 21.11 31.69 -2.37
CA ALA A 23 19.95 31.40 -1.52
C ALA A 23 18.66 31.11 -2.32
N ARG A 24 18.43 31.86 -3.41
CA ARG A 24 17.29 31.60 -4.31
C ARG A 24 17.44 30.29 -5.08
N GLN A 25 18.65 29.93 -5.48
CA GLN A 25 18.92 28.66 -6.15
C GLN A 25 18.65 27.49 -5.19
N THR A 26 19.20 27.53 -3.97
CA THR A 26 18.95 26.53 -2.93
C THR A 26 17.46 26.42 -2.61
N ALA A 27 16.73 27.53 -2.51
CA ALA A 27 15.29 27.50 -2.27
C ALA A 27 14.50 26.81 -3.40
N ARG A 28 14.91 27.00 -4.67
CA ARG A 28 14.30 26.29 -5.81
C ARG A 28 14.64 24.80 -5.81
N ASP A 29 15.89 24.46 -5.51
CA ASP A 29 16.33 23.07 -5.47
C ASP A 29 15.61 22.31 -4.35
N LEU A 30 15.47 22.92 -3.16
CA LEU A 30 14.67 22.38 -2.06
C LEU A 30 13.18 22.27 -2.42
N ALA A 31 12.61 23.26 -3.11
CA ALA A 31 11.23 23.20 -3.56
C ALA A 31 11.01 22.07 -4.59
N ALA A 32 11.97 21.87 -5.51
CA ALA A 32 11.94 20.78 -6.49
C ALA A 32 12.02 19.40 -5.80
N ILE A 33 12.91 19.24 -4.81
CA ILE A 33 13.03 18.01 -4.01
C ILE A 33 11.75 17.75 -3.21
N ASN A 34 11.19 18.78 -2.58
CA ASN A 34 9.94 18.63 -1.83
C ASN A 34 8.81 18.18 -2.76
N HIS A 35 8.70 18.80 -3.93
CA HIS A 35 7.70 18.42 -4.93
C HIS A 35 7.90 16.99 -5.45
N SER A 36 9.12 16.59 -5.79
CA SER A 36 9.40 15.21 -6.22
C SER A 36 9.09 14.20 -5.13
N THR A 37 9.36 14.55 -3.87
CA THR A 37 9.06 13.73 -2.70
C THR A 37 7.55 13.57 -2.54
N GLN A 38 6.78 14.65 -2.62
CA GLN A 38 5.31 14.61 -2.57
C GLN A 38 4.71 13.73 -3.67
N ILE A 39 5.23 13.80 -4.90
CA ILE A 39 4.78 12.94 -5.98
C ILE A 39 5.13 11.46 -5.69
N SER A 40 6.34 11.20 -5.21
CA SER A 40 6.79 9.85 -4.88
C SER A 40 5.94 9.24 -3.76
N THR A 41 5.68 9.99 -2.69
CA THR A 41 4.83 9.54 -1.58
C THR A 41 3.40 9.32 -2.02
N ALA A 42 2.84 10.20 -2.84
CA ALA A 42 1.50 10.03 -3.41
C ALA A 42 1.40 8.75 -4.28
N ARG A 43 2.43 8.46 -5.09
CA ARG A 43 2.49 7.22 -5.89
C ARG A 43 2.56 5.98 -5.02
N VAL A 44 3.38 5.98 -3.96
CA VAL A 44 3.49 4.87 -3.02
C VAL A 44 2.17 4.65 -2.27
N ALA A 45 1.53 5.73 -1.82
CA ALA A 45 0.22 5.66 -1.15
C ALA A 45 -0.84 5.04 -2.07
N ALA A 46 -0.96 5.55 -3.31
CA ALA A 46 -1.91 5.01 -4.28
C ALA A 46 -1.63 3.53 -4.62
N ALA A 47 -0.37 3.14 -4.76
CA ALA A 47 0.00 1.74 -4.94
C ALA A 47 -0.38 0.90 -3.71
N GLY A 48 -0.16 1.43 -2.50
CA GLY A 48 -0.54 0.78 -1.24
C GLY A 48 -2.05 0.53 -1.14
N GLU A 49 -2.88 1.50 -1.51
CA GLU A 49 -4.34 1.35 -1.53
C GLU A 49 -4.79 0.21 -2.46
N VAL A 50 -4.19 0.12 -3.66
CA VAL A 50 -4.48 -0.98 -4.60
C VAL A 50 -4.06 -2.33 -4.00
N GLN A 51 -2.88 -2.41 -3.39
CA GLN A 51 -2.42 -3.66 -2.78
C GLN A 51 -3.29 -4.06 -1.58
N GLN A 52 -3.72 -3.11 -0.75
CA GLN A 52 -4.63 -3.37 0.36
C GLN A 52 -5.97 -3.92 -0.16
N ALA A 53 -6.54 -3.31 -1.20
CA ALA A 53 -7.78 -3.80 -1.81
C ALA A 53 -7.65 -5.23 -2.35
N ARG A 54 -6.49 -5.57 -2.95
CA ARG A 54 -6.20 -6.94 -3.42
C ARG A 54 -6.15 -7.94 -2.26
N VAL A 55 -5.46 -7.59 -1.18
CA VAL A 55 -5.37 -8.43 0.04
C VAL A 55 -6.77 -8.64 0.63
N ASP A 56 -7.58 -7.58 0.75
CA ASP A 56 -8.93 -7.66 1.30
C ASP A 56 -9.87 -8.53 0.44
N ALA A 57 -9.71 -8.52 -0.88
CA ALA A 57 -10.46 -9.38 -1.78
C ALA A 57 -10.10 -10.87 -1.59
N VAL A 58 -8.80 -11.19 -1.51
CA VAL A 58 -8.33 -12.56 -1.28
C VAL A 58 -8.73 -13.05 0.11
N ALA A 59 -8.57 -12.21 1.14
CA ALA A 59 -8.92 -12.53 2.52
C ALA A 59 -10.41 -12.85 2.67
N ARG A 60 -11.30 -12.02 2.09
CA ARG A 60 -12.74 -12.28 2.13
C ARG A 60 -13.12 -13.57 1.44
N THR A 61 -12.54 -13.84 0.27
CA THR A 61 -12.78 -15.07 -0.48
C THR A 61 -12.26 -16.29 0.28
N GLY A 62 -11.07 -16.21 0.85
CA GLY A 62 -10.47 -17.25 1.68
C GLY A 62 -11.28 -17.53 2.95
N ALA A 63 -11.75 -16.49 3.64
CA ALA A 63 -12.59 -16.63 4.83
C ALA A 63 -13.91 -17.35 4.50
N TYR A 64 -14.58 -16.94 3.41
CA TYR A 64 -15.79 -17.62 2.93
C TYR A 64 -15.51 -19.09 2.57
N ALA A 65 -14.42 -19.35 1.84
CA ALA A 65 -13.99 -20.69 1.49
C ALA A 65 -13.76 -21.58 2.72
N MET A 66 -13.05 -21.07 3.73
CA MET A 66 -12.81 -21.79 4.99
C MET A 66 -14.12 -22.09 5.72
N GLN A 67 -15.07 -21.15 5.74
CA GLN A 67 -16.39 -21.37 6.33
C GLN A 67 -17.13 -22.51 5.62
N GLN A 68 -17.10 -22.57 4.29
CA GLN A 68 -17.74 -23.66 3.53
C GLN A 68 -17.07 -25.01 3.79
N VAL A 69 -15.74 -25.05 3.85
CA VAL A 69 -14.99 -26.28 4.18
C VAL A 69 -15.29 -26.76 5.60
N ALA A 70 -15.43 -25.84 6.56
CA ALA A 70 -15.79 -26.17 7.93
C ALA A 70 -17.19 -26.80 8.03
N LEU A 71 -18.18 -26.22 7.34
CA LEU A 71 -19.54 -26.77 7.27
C LEU A 71 -19.54 -28.17 6.64
N LEU A 72 -18.78 -28.35 5.56
CA LEU A 72 -18.66 -29.64 4.89
C LEU A 72 -18.04 -30.72 5.80
N ALA A 73 -16.99 -30.36 6.55
CA ALA A 73 -16.37 -31.26 7.52
C ALA A 73 -17.35 -31.65 8.65
N GLN A 74 -18.13 -30.69 9.14
CA GLN A 74 -19.17 -30.95 10.14
C GLN A 74 -20.25 -31.92 9.61
N MET A 75 -20.72 -31.69 8.37
CA MET A 75 -21.71 -32.58 7.74
C MET A 75 -21.16 -34.00 7.56
N GLN A 76 -19.90 -34.15 7.16
CA GLN A 76 -19.27 -35.47 7.04
C GLN A 76 -19.20 -36.17 8.40
N GLN A 77 -18.84 -35.46 9.47
CA GLN A 77 -18.77 -36.04 10.81
C GLN A 77 -20.16 -36.51 11.29
N GLN A 78 -21.22 -35.77 10.98
CA GLN A 78 -22.59 -36.18 11.29
C GLN A 78 -23.03 -37.39 10.46
N LEU A 79 -22.73 -37.42 9.16
CA LEU A 79 -23.11 -38.53 8.29
C LEU A 79 -22.31 -39.81 8.58
N ALA A 80 -21.04 -39.69 8.98
CA ALA A 80 -20.22 -40.85 9.35
C ALA A 80 -20.82 -41.62 10.54
N LEU A 81 -21.51 -40.92 11.46
CA LEU A 81 -22.24 -41.53 12.58
C LEU A 81 -23.55 -42.17 12.13
N ALA A 82 -24.23 -41.60 11.13
CA ALA A 82 -25.52 -42.08 10.65
C ALA A 82 -25.42 -43.22 9.60
N ALA A 83 -24.39 -43.20 8.75
CA ALA A 83 -24.21 -44.14 7.65
C ALA A 83 -22.72 -44.51 7.48
N PRO A 84 -22.17 -45.40 8.32
CA PRO A 84 -20.75 -45.77 8.30
C PRO A 84 -20.29 -46.38 6.95
N ALA A 85 -21.17 -47.13 6.27
CA ALA A 85 -20.87 -47.76 4.99
C ALA A 85 -20.64 -46.75 3.84
N ALA A 86 -21.21 -45.54 3.94
CA ALA A 86 -21.07 -44.48 2.93
C ALA A 86 -19.94 -43.48 3.27
N SER A 87 -19.24 -43.67 4.39
CA SER A 87 -18.24 -42.73 4.89
C SER A 87 -17.06 -42.51 3.93
N GLY A 88 -16.65 -43.55 3.19
CA GLY A 88 -15.56 -43.47 2.20
C GLY A 88 -15.91 -42.58 1.00
N ASP A 89 -17.11 -42.74 0.42
CA ASP A 89 -17.58 -41.93 -0.70
C ASP A 89 -17.71 -40.45 -0.28
N LEU A 90 -18.15 -40.19 0.95
CA LEU A 90 -18.26 -38.84 1.50
C LEU A 90 -16.89 -38.19 1.73
N ASP A 91 -15.88 -38.95 2.16
CA ASP A 91 -14.52 -38.44 2.32
C ASP A 91 -13.88 -38.06 0.98
N PHE A 92 -14.15 -38.85 -0.06
CA PHE A 92 -13.77 -38.53 -1.43
C PHE A 92 -14.46 -37.24 -1.92
N ILE A 93 -15.79 -37.13 -1.76
CA ILE A 93 -16.55 -35.93 -2.16
C ILE A 93 -16.06 -34.68 -1.41
N LYS A 94 -15.81 -34.79 -0.10
CA LYS A 94 -15.24 -33.69 0.69
C LYS A 94 -13.88 -33.24 0.17
N SER A 95 -13.00 -34.20 -0.11
CA SER A 95 -11.66 -33.90 -0.61
C SER A 95 -11.73 -33.18 -1.96
N MET A 96 -12.54 -33.67 -2.89
CA MET A 96 -12.78 -33.03 -4.18
C MET A 96 -13.35 -31.62 -4.04
N THR A 97 -14.32 -31.43 -3.15
CA THR A 97 -14.94 -30.13 -2.90
C THR A 97 -13.95 -29.15 -2.28
N THR A 98 -13.15 -29.60 -1.33
CA THR A 98 -12.10 -28.78 -0.68
C THR A 98 -11.05 -28.33 -1.70
N ILE A 99 -10.65 -29.24 -2.61
CA ILE A 99 -9.74 -28.91 -3.72
C ILE A 99 -10.37 -27.87 -4.64
N GLY A 100 -11.63 -28.05 -5.05
CA GLY A 100 -12.33 -27.10 -5.92
C GLY A 100 -12.48 -25.72 -5.29
N ILE A 101 -12.82 -25.64 -4.00
CA ILE A 101 -12.87 -24.38 -3.25
C ILE A 101 -11.47 -23.74 -3.20
N GLY A 102 -10.42 -24.52 -2.95
CA GLY A 102 -9.04 -24.04 -2.97
C GLY A 102 -8.62 -23.47 -4.32
N GLN A 103 -9.05 -24.08 -5.43
CA GLN A 103 -8.83 -23.57 -6.78
C GLN A 103 -9.50 -22.21 -7.00
N VAL A 104 -10.74 -22.02 -6.54
CA VAL A 104 -11.45 -20.73 -6.63
C VAL A 104 -10.71 -19.63 -5.87
N VAL A 105 -10.18 -19.92 -4.68
CA VAL A 105 -9.36 -18.95 -3.91
C VAL A 105 -8.07 -18.63 -4.66
N ALA A 106 -7.39 -19.63 -5.22
CA ALA A 106 -6.17 -19.44 -5.99
C ALA A 106 -6.41 -18.62 -7.28
N ASP A 107 -7.50 -18.89 -7.99
CA ASP A 107 -7.86 -18.14 -9.20
C ASP A 107 -8.29 -16.71 -8.89
N THR A 108 -8.98 -16.50 -7.76
CA THR A 108 -9.27 -15.15 -7.26
C THR A 108 -7.98 -14.38 -6.97
N SER A 109 -7.01 -15.02 -6.29
CA SER A 109 -5.69 -14.42 -6.02
C SER A 109 -4.95 -14.02 -7.30
N ARG A 110 -4.99 -14.89 -8.33
CA ARG A 110 -4.41 -14.58 -9.65
C ARG A 110 -5.16 -13.45 -10.35
N ALA A 111 -6.49 -13.42 -10.28
CA ALA A 111 -7.31 -12.42 -10.95
C ALA A 111 -7.10 -11.02 -10.37
N VAL A 112 -7.00 -10.88 -9.04
CA VAL A 112 -6.76 -9.57 -8.40
C VAL A 112 -5.33 -9.07 -8.61
N ASN A 113 -4.38 -9.95 -8.92
CA ASN A 113 -2.99 -9.56 -9.13
C ASN A 113 -2.70 -9.09 -10.56
N ARG A 114 -3.54 -9.48 -11.53
CA ARG A 114 -3.51 -8.98 -12.91
C ARG A 114 -3.96 -7.52 -12.97
#